data_AF-A0A3S1DNV7-F1
#
_entry.id   AF-A0A3S1DNV7-F1
#
_cell.length_a   1.000
_cell.length_b   1.000
_cell.length_c   1.000
_cell.angle_alpha   90.00
_cell.angle_beta   90.00
_cell.angle_gamma   90.00
#
_symmetry.space_group_name_H-M   'P 1'
#
loop_
_entity.id
_entity.type
_entity.pdbx_description
1 polymer ?
#
loop_
_entity_poly.entity_id
_entity_poly.type
_entity_poly.pdbx_seq_one_letter_code
_entity_poly.pdbx_strand_id
1 'polypeptide(L)'
;SFCVPTAPTHYSLAAVLADPIVTNSRLGTYTNFVNLLDMCGIAVPTGKRDDGLPMSVTLLAAAGKDALTAALGSELHAASGLGLGATGWPMPASSAKTPDFDDGMIELVVVGAHLSGMPLNGQLCALGGRMSRIAKTVASYQLYALASQSVPKPGLVRVADGNGAAIDVEVWRLSADAFGRFVAAIPPPLGIGTIELDDGTSAKGFLVETAGLSRAIDISAYGGWRSFIAKAGGKRLESAPTR
;
A
#
# COMPACT_ATOMS: atom_id res chain seq x y z
N SER A 1 3.85 -5.40 -13.04
CA SER A 1 4.78 -5.40 -14.19
C SER A 1 4.64 -6.71 -14.92
N PHE A 2 4.96 -6.76 -16.22
CA PHE A 2 5.00 -7.98 -17.02
C PHE A 2 6.42 -8.14 -17.59
N CYS A 3 6.88 -9.37 -17.79
CA CYS A 3 8.20 -9.68 -18.32
C CYS A 3 8.05 -10.40 -19.66
N VAL A 4 8.75 -9.93 -20.68
CA VAL A 4 8.71 -10.50 -22.04
C VAL A 4 10.13 -10.69 -22.58
N PRO A 5 10.37 -11.61 -23.53
CA PRO A 5 11.63 -11.63 -24.27
C PRO A 5 11.83 -10.29 -25.00
N THR A 6 13.04 -9.71 -24.93
CA THR A 6 13.33 -8.44 -25.62
C THR A 6 13.20 -8.56 -27.13
N ALA A 7 13.71 -9.67 -27.68
CA ALA A 7 13.61 -10.02 -29.08
C ALA A 7 13.47 -11.55 -29.22
N PRO A 8 12.71 -12.05 -30.20
CA PRO A 8 12.50 -13.48 -30.38
C PRO A 8 13.73 -14.22 -30.90
N THR A 9 14.61 -13.56 -31.66
CA THR A 9 15.80 -14.18 -32.26
C THR A 9 16.85 -13.14 -32.64
N HIS A 10 18.07 -13.60 -32.92
CA HIS A 10 19.14 -12.82 -33.54
C HIS A 10 19.22 -13.16 -35.03
N TYR A 11 19.30 -12.15 -35.89
CA TYR A 11 19.50 -12.33 -37.33
C TYR A 11 20.93 -11.96 -37.73
N SER A 12 21.51 -12.72 -38.67
CA SER A 12 22.75 -12.31 -39.33
C SER A 12 22.50 -11.17 -40.30
N LEU A 13 23.55 -10.42 -40.64
CA LEU A 13 23.47 -9.36 -41.65
C LEU A 13 22.96 -9.90 -43.00
N ALA A 14 23.43 -11.07 -43.43
CA ALA A 14 22.99 -11.69 -44.67
C ALA A 14 21.49 -12.02 -44.66
N ALA A 15 20.95 -12.50 -43.53
CA ALA A 15 19.53 -12.80 -43.41
C ALA A 15 18.66 -11.53 -43.48
N VAL A 16 19.10 -10.44 -42.84
CA VAL A 16 18.40 -9.15 -42.91
C VAL A 16 18.45 -8.55 -44.32
N LEU A 17 19.60 -8.65 -45.02
CA LEU A 17 19.72 -8.16 -46.40
C LEU A 17 18.88 -8.97 -47.39
N ALA A 18 18.63 -10.26 -47.11
CA ALA A 18 17.80 -11.12 -47.95
C ALA A 18 16.29 -10.85 -47.78
N ASP A 19 15.83 -10.51 -46.58
CA ASP A 19 14.40 -10.21 -46.32
C ASP A 19 14.22 -9.20 -45.18
N PRO A 20 14.48 -7.91 -45.43
CA PRO A 20 14.52 -6.88 -44.38
C PRO A 20 13.14 -6.64 -43.74
N ILE A 21 12.05 -6.89 -44.48
CA ILE A 21 10.68 -6.63 -44.02
C ILE A 21 10.25 -7.70 -43.03
N VAL A 22 10.42 -8.98 -43.36
CA VAL A 22 10.01 -10.08 -42.48
C VAL A 22 10.88 -10.14 -41.24
N THR A 23 12.20 -9.94 -41.35
CA THR A 23 13.08 -9.93 -40.18
C THR A 23 12.74 -8.80 -39.22
N ASN A 24 12.47 -7.58 -39.73
CA ASN A 24 12.09 -6.44 -38.91
C ASN A 24 10.73 -6.67 -38.21
N SER A 25 9.75 -7.21 -38.94
CA SER A 25 8.42 -7.50 -38.39
C SER A 25 8.49 -8.52 -37.25
N ARG A 26 9.33 -9.57 -37.39
CA ARG A 26 9.52 -10.56 -36.34
C ARG A 26 10.22 -9.97 -35.10
N LEU A 27 11.21 -9.10 -35.27
CA LEU A 27 11.87 -8.45 -34.13
C LEU A 27 10.90 -7.56 -33.33
N GLY A 28 9.86 -7.01 -33.95
CA GLY A 28 8.84 -6.19 -33.29
C GLY A 28 7.78 -6.94 -32.46
N THR A 29 7.82 -8.28 -32.41
CA THR A 29 6.76 -9.12 -31.79
C THR A 29 6.42 -8.71 -30.35
N TYR A 30 7.43 -8.31 -29.56
CA TYR A 30 7.27 -8.03 -28.13
C TYR A 30 7.39 -6.55 -27.76
N THR A 31 7.62 -5.67 -28.73
CA THR A 31 7.92 -4.25 -28.49
C THR A 31 6.89 -3.30 -29.10
N ASN A 32 6.14 -3.73 -30.13
CA ASN A 32 5.23 -2.85 -30.88
C ASN A 32 4.04 -2.32 -30.06
N PHE A 33 3.59 -3.03 -29.02
CA PHE A 33 2.44 -2.62 -28.21
C PHE A 33 2.77 -1.66 -27.07
N VAL A 34 4.05 -1.51 -26.70
CA VAL A 34 4.48 -0.76 -25.52
C VAL A 34 4.16 0.73 -25.66
N ASN A 35 4.45 1.31 -26.83
CA ASN A 35 4.17 2.73 -27.11
C ASN A 35 2.67 3.01 -27.29
N LEU A 36 1.87 2.01 -27.69
CA LEU A 36 0.42 2.17 -27.90
C LEU A 36 -0.38 2.11 -26.60
N LEU A 37 0.19 1.53 -25.54
CA LEU A 37 -0.46 1.33 -24.24
C LEU A 37 0.04 2.27 -23.14
N ASP A 38 0.82 3.30 -23.50
CA ASP A 38 1.41 4.27 -22.57
C ASP A 38 2.15 3.56 -21.42
N MET A 39 3.11 2.70 -21.78
CA MET A 39 3.88 1.87 -20.87
C MET A 39 5.35 2.32 -20.83
N CYS A 40 6.01 2.10 -19.70
CA CYS A 40 7.47 2.18 -19.61
C CYS A 40 8.08 0.77 -19.67
N GLY A 41 9.32 0.69 -20.15
CA GLY A 41 10.02 -0.58 -20.30
C GLY A 41 11.53 -0.47 -20.14
N ILE A 42 12.16 -1.48 -19.54
CA ILE A 42 13.62 -1.61 -19.48
C ILE A 42 14.06 -2.98 -19.98
N ALA A 43 14.99 -3.01 -20.93
CA ALA A 43 15.61 -4.23 -21.40
C ALA A 43 16.81 -4.58 -20.52
N VAL A 44 16.84 -5.81 -20.01
CA VAL A 44 17.78 -6.30 -19.01
C VAL A 44 18.46 -7.56 -19.54
N PRO A 45 19.80 -7.62 -19.56
CA PRO A 45 20.50 -8.83 -19.96
C PRO A 45 20.33 -9.92 -18.89
N THR A 46 20.09 -11.16 -19.33
CA THR A 46 19.78 -12.30 -18.44
C THR A 46 20.66 -13.51 -18.68
N GLY A 47 21.43 -13.54 -19.77
CA GLY A 47 22.41 -14.59 -19.98
C GLY A 47 23.01 -14.58 -21.37
N LYS A 48 23.59 -15.73 -21.73
CA LYS A 48 23.95 -16.07 -23.10
C LYS A 48 23.25 -17.37 -23.47
N ARG A 49 22.89 -17.49 -24.74
CA ARG A 49 22.42 -18.72 -25.36
C ARG A 49 23.60 -19.69 -25.56
N ASP A 50 23.27 -20.94 -25.86
CA ASP A 50 24.26 -21.99 -26.14
C ASP A 50 25.16 -21.67 -27.36
N ASP A 51 24.68 -20.82 -28.27
CA ASP A 51 25.44 -20.30 -29.42
C ASP A 51 26.33 -19.09 -29.08
N GLY A 52 26.41 -18.70 -27.80
CA GLY A 52 27.23 -17.59 -27.30
C GLY A 52 26.60 -16.20 -27.48
N LEU A 53 25.43 -16.09 -28.10
CA LEU A 53 24.73 -14.81 -28.29
C LEU A 53 24.03 -14.35 -27.00
N PRO A 54 23.93 -13.03 -26.76
CA PRO A 54 23.31 -12.51 -25.54
C PRO A 54 21.80 -12.80 -25.51
N MET A 55 21.26 -13.01 -24.32
CA MET A 55 19.84 -13.10 -24.04
C MET A 55 19.43 -11.97 -23.10
N SER A 56 18.27 -11.38 -23.34
CA SER A 56 17.69 -10.35 -22.49
C SER A 56 16.18 -10.48 -22.40
N VAL A 57 15.63 -9.90 -21.34
CA VAL A 57 14.18 -9.72 -21.16
C VAL A 57 13.87 -8.24 -21.03
N THR A 58 12.67 -7.84 -21.42
CA THR A 58 12.14 -6.50 -21.17
C THR A 58 11.11 -6.58 -20.05
N LEU A 59 11.35 -5.80 -18.99
CA LEU A 59 10.35 -5.57 -17.94
C LEU A 59 9.47 -4.39 -18.36
N LEU A 60 8.16 -4.58 -18.34
CA LEU A 60 7.16 -3.59 -18.74
C LEU A 60 6.26 -3.20 -17.55
N ALA A 61 5.94 -1.92 -17.44
CA ALA A 61 5.01 -1.38 -16.45
C ALA A 61 4.16 -0.25 -17.03
N ALA A 62 3.13 0.18 -16.31
CA ALA A 62 2.33 1.34 -16.69
C ALA A 62 3.17 2.63 -16.66
N ALA A 63 2.75 3.66 -17.40
CA ALA A 63 3.37 4.99 -17.38
C ALA A 63 3.63 5.50 -15.95
N GLY A 64 4.79 6.14 -15.74
CA GLY A 64 5.21 6.70 -14.47
C GLY A 64 5.77 5.69 -13.46
N LYS A 65 5.91 4.41 -13.83
CA LYS A 65 6.53 3.37 -12.98
C LYS A 65 7.99 3.08 -13.34
N ASP A 66 8.68 4.02 -13.97
CA ASP A 66 10.07 3.89 -14.45
C ASP A 66 11.05 3.51 -13.33
N ALA A 67 10.91 4.12 -12.14
CA ALA A 67 11.76 3.80 -10.99
C ALA A 67 11.59 2.36 -10.51
N LEU A 68 10.35 1.84 -10.52
CA LEU A 68 10.04 0.44 -10.21
C LEU A 68 10.66 -0.50 -11.24
N THR A 69 10.46 -0.20 -12.52
CA THR A 69 11.01 -0.99 -13.61
C THR A 69 12.54 -1.00 -13.58
N ALA A 70 13.18 0.14 -13.30
CA ALA A 70 14.63 0.27 -13.19
C ALA A 70 15.22 -0.49 -12.00
N ALA A 71 14.57 -0.45 -10.84
CA ALA A 71 15.01 -1.17 -9.66
C ALA A 71 14.93 -2.69 -9.85
N LEU A 72 13.79 -3.18 -10.37
CA LEU A 72 13.65 -4.59 -10.74
C LEU A 72 14.69 -5.00 -11.80
N GLY A 73 14.98 -4.13 -12.76
CA GLY A 73 16.01 -4.38 -13.77
C GLY A 73 17.43 -4.43 -13.19
N SER A 74 17.72 -3.57 -12.21
CA SER A 74 18.99 -3.56 -11.48
C SER A 74 19.19 -4.86 -10.69
N GLU A 75 18.16 -5.30 -9.95
CA GLU A 75 18.16 -6.56 -9.21
C GLU A 75 18.34 -7.77 -10.14
N LEU A 76 17.61 -7.80 -11.26
CA LEU A 76 17.68 -8.87 -12.23
C LEU A 76 19.07 -8.96 -12.90
N HIS A 77 19.64 -7.83 -13.31
CA HIS A 77 20.98 -7.81 -13.90
C HIS A 77 22.04 -8.23 -12.88
N ALA A 78 21.94 -7.75 -11.62
CA ALA A 78 22.85 -8.19 -10.55
C ALA A 78 22.75 -9.69 -10.30
N ALA A 79 21.52 -10.24 -10.26
CA ALA A 79 21.28 -11.67 -10.08
C ALA A 79 21.79 -12.53 -11.26
N SER A 80 21.84 -11.97 -12.48
CA SER A 80 22.37 -12.67 -13.66
C SER A 80 23.89 -12.91 -13.60
N GLY A 81 24.62 -12.15 -12.76
CA GLY A 81 26.08 -12.21 -12.66
C GLY A 81 26.83 -11.75 -13.91
N LEU A 82 26.13 -11.10 -14.86
CA LEU A 82 26.75 -10.60 -16.08
C LEU A 82 27.55 -9.31 -15.84
N GLY A 83 28.58 -9.09 -16.67
CA GLY A 83 29.31 -7.83 -16.74
C GLY A 83 28.59 -6.79 -17.62
N LEU A 84 29.17 -5.60 -17.72
CA LEU A 84 28.62 -4.50 -18.51
C LEU A 84 28.82 -4.72 -20.02
N GLY A 85 27.95 -5.54 -20.62
CA GLY A 85 27.97 -5.84 -22.04
C GLY A 85 29.28 -6.50 -22.49
N ALA A 86 29.80 -6.10 -23.65
CA ALA A 86 31.04 -6.64 -24.22
C ALA A 86 32.33 -5.95 -23.70
N THR A 87 32.24 -5.07 -22.70
CA THR A 87 33.38 -4.28 -22.21
C THR A 87 34.36 -5.08 -21.34
N GLY A 88 33.92 -6.23 -20.80
CA GLY A 88 34.66 -6.97 -19.79
C GLY A 88 34.65 -6.31 -18.40
N TRP A 89 33.95 -5.19 -18.23
CA TRP A 89 33.85 -4.53 -16.93
C TRP A 89 32.86 -5.27 -16.02
N PRO A 90 33.22 -5.49 -14.74
CA PRO A 90 32.30 -6.10 -13.79
C PRO A 90 31.11 -5.18 -13.55
N MET A 91 29.96 -5.78 -13.23
CA MET A 91 28.82 -4.99 -12.75
C MET A 91 29.20 -4.33 -11.42
N PRO A 92 29.00 -3.00 -11.26
CA PRO A 92 29.24 -2.34 -9.99
C PRO A 92 28.39 -2.96 -8.89
N ALA A 93 28.94 -3.08 -7.68
CA ALA A 93 28.16 -3.50 -6.54
C ALA A 93 26.97 -2.54 -6.35
N SER A 94 25.75 -3.07 -6.46
CA SER A 94 24.55 -2.27 -6.27
C SER A 94 24.48 -1.83 -4.81
N SER A 95 24.57 -0.52 -4.57
CA SER A 95 24.04 0.08 -3.36
C SER A 95 22.52 0.02 -3.48
N ALA A 96 21.93 -1.10 -3.10
CA ALA A 96 20.48 -1.25 -3.04
C ALA A 96 19.92 -0.23 -2.03
N LYS A 97 19.62 0.98 -2.50
CA LYS A 97 18.53 1.73 -1.92
C LYS A 97 17.29 1.08 -2.51
N THR A 98 16.57 0.29 -1.70
CA THR A 98 15.19 -0.03 -2.00
C THR A 98 14.53 1.31 -2.33
N PRO A 99 14.08 1.54 -3.56
CA PRO A 99 13.37 2.76 -3.84
C PRO A 99 12.18 2.78 -2.87
N ASP A 100 11.97 3.92 -2.22
CA ASP A 100 10.74 4.13 -1.48
C ASP A 100 9.64 4.19 -2.55
N PHE A 101 9.12 3.02 -2.91
CA PHE A 101 8.04 2.91 -3.86
C PHE A 101 6.82 3.45 -3.15
N ASP A 102 6.61 4.76 -3.26
CA ASP A 102 5.29 5.32 -3.08
C ASP A 102 4.39 4.65 -4.11
N ASP A 103 3.73 3.58 -3.68
CA ASP A 103 2.74 2.86 -4.46
C ASP A 103 1.46 3.69 -4.64
N GLY A 104 1.46 4.95 -4.16
CA GLY A 104 0.36 5.91 -4.21
C GLY A 104 -0.71 5.60 -3.16
N MET A 105 -0.41 4.71 -2.21
CA MET A 105 -1.35 4.28 -1.19
C MET A 105 -1.14 5.06 0.10
N ILE A 106 -2.23 5.63 0.60
CA ILE A 106 -2.27 6.37 1.85
C ILE A 106 -2.63 5.39 2.98
N GLU A 107 -1.83 5.38 4.05
CA GLU A 107 -2.14 4.66 5.27
C GLU A 107 -3.21 5.40 6.10
N LEU A 108 -4.24 4.66 6.49
CA LEU A 108 -5.36 5.10 7.31
C LEU A 108 -5.50 4.21 8.55
N VAL A 109 -5.28 4.77 9.72
CA VAL A 109 -5.54 4.20 11.04
C VAL A 109 -7.03 4.23 11.32
N VAL A 110 -7.59 3.07 11.63
CA VAL A 110 -8.98 2.90 12.07
C VAL A 110 -9.02 2.27 13.45
N VAL A 111 -9.89 2.81 14.30
CA VAL A 111 -9.96 2.48 15.73
C VAL A 111 -11.35 1.96 16.17
N GLY A 112 -12.32 1.95 15.25
CA GLY A 112 -13.73 1.81 15.60
C GLY A 112 -14.56 0.93 14.68
N ALA A 113 -15.71 1.46 14.27
CA ALA A 113 -16.68 0.74 13.45
C ALA A 113 -16.13 0.27 12.09
N HIS A 114 -14.99 0.80 11.65
CA HIS A 114 -14.28 0.40 10.43
C HIS A 114 -13.22 -0.69 10.63
N LEU A 115 -12.95 -1.16 11.86
CA LEU A 115 -12.06 -2.31 12.10
C LEU A 115 -12.58 -3.57 11.39
N SER A 116 -11.71 -4.52 11.05
CA SER A 116 -12.07 -5.77 10.35
C SER A 116 -13.25 -6.50 11.00
N GLY A 117 -14.32 -6.77 10.24
CA GLY A 117 -15.53 -7.42 10.77
C GLY A 117 -16.41 -6.55 11.68
N MET A 118 -16.13 -5.25 11.82
CA MET A 118 -17.05 -4.28 12.41
C MET A 118 -18.04 -3.72 11.37
N PRO A 119 -19.18 -3.15 11.80
CA PRO A 119 -20.31 -2.86 10.90
C PRO A 119 -20.02 -1.93 9.72
N LEU A 120 -19.03 -1.04 9.81
CA LEU A 120 -18.70 -0.07 8.77
C LEU A 120 -17.44 -0.45 7.97
N ASN A 121 -16.80 -1.57 8.26
CA ASN A 121 -15.61 -2.02 7.52
C ASN A 121 -15.90 -2.21 6.02
N GLY A 122 -17.11 -2.62 5.66
CA GLY A 122 -17.54 -2.74 4.27
C GLY A 122 -17.39 -1.45 3.44
N GLN A 123 -17.40 -0.27 4.07
CA GLN A 123 -17.16 1.01 3.38
C GLN A 123 -15.71 1.14 2.90
N LEU A 124 -14.74 0.66 3.68
CA LEU A 124 -13.33 0.63 3.27
C LEU A 124 -13.12 -0.41 2.18
N CYS A 125 -13.68 -1.62 2.36
CA CYS A 125 -13.56 -2.69 1.36
C CYS A 125 -14.19 -2.30 0.03
N ALA A 126 -15.34 -1.61 0.03
CA ALA A 126 -15.99 -1.13 -1.18
C ALA A 126 -15.15 -0.11 -1.97
N LEU A 127 -14.26 0.61 -1.29
CA LEU A 127 -13.30 1.54 -1.90
C LEU A 127 -11.97 0.87 -2.28
N GLY A 128 -11.90 -0.47 -2.21
CA GLY A 128 -10.67 -1.23 -2.49
C GLY A 128 -9.63 -1.16 -1.38
N GLY A 129 -10.02 -0.71 -0.18
CA GLY A 129 -9.15 -0.66 0.98
C GLY A 129 -8.62 -2.03 1.36
N ARG A 130 -7.35 -2.09 1.74
CA ARG A 130 -6.67 -3.32 2.17
C ARG A 130 -6.09 -3.15 3.55
N MET A 131 -6.30 -4.15 4.41
CA MET A 131 -5.63 -4.20 5.70
C MET A 131 -4.11 -4.34 5.48
N SER A 132 -3.32 -3.52 6.17
CA SER A 132 -1.85 -3.55 6.16
C SER A 132 -1.33 -4.26 7.41
N ARG A 133 -1.63 -3.72 8.60
CA ARG A 133 -1.18 -4.27 9.88
C ARG A 133 -2.13 -3.97 11.02
N ILE A 134 -2.03 -4.77 12.09
CA ILE A 134 -2.57 -4.44 13.41
C ILE A 134 -1.47 -3.67 14.15
N ALA A 135 -1.84 -2.62 14.87
CA ALA A 135 -0.90 -1.79 15.62
C ALA A 135 -1.54 -1.24 16.91
N LYS A 136 -0.76 -0.55 17.72
CA LYS A 136 -1.27 0.29 18.80
C LYS A 136 -0.82 1.73 18.58
N THR A 137 -1.60 2.68 19.10
CA THR A 137 -1.13 4.05 19.23
C THR A 137 -0.06 4.16 20.32
N VAL A 138 0.74 5.23 20.29
CA VAL A 138 1.50 5.64 21.48
C VAL A 138 0.55 5.91 22.67
N ALA A 139 1.08 5.97 23.89
CA ALA A 139 0.30 6.16 25.11
C ALA A 139 -0.20 7.61 25.37
N SER A 140 -0.39 8.38 24.29
CA SER A 140 -0.80 9.79 24.32
C SER A 140 -2.18 10.00 23.68
N TYR A 141 -3.04 8.97 23.73
CA TYR A 141 -4.40 9.01 23.21
C TYR A 141 -5.45 8.58 24.23
N GLN A 142 -6.61 9.23 24.19
CA GLN A 142 -7.80 8.79 24.90
C GLN A 142 -8.86 8.33 23.91
N LEU A 143 -9.55 7.24 24.26
CA LEU A 143 -10.61 6.65 23.45
C LEU A 143 -11.95 6.88 24.12
N TYR A 144 -12.90 7.47 23.39
CA TYR A 144 -14.23 7.79 23.90
C TYR A 144 -15.30 7.04 23.12
N ALA A 145 -16.33 6.51 23.79
CA ALA A 145 -17.56 6.07 23.15
C ALA A 145 -18.49 7.29 22.97
N LEU A 146 -18.76 7.67 21.72
CA LEU A 146 -19.54 8.87 21.42
C LEU A 146 -21.03 8.65 21.68
N ALA A 147 -21.69 9.66 22.26
CA ALA A 147 -23.11 9.63 22.54
C ALA A 147 -23.97 9.87 21.29
N SER A 148 -25.21 9.38 21.32
CA SER A 148 -26.28 9.73 20.35
C SER A 148 -25.96 9.43 18.88
N GLN A 149 -25.23 8.36 18.60
CA GLN A 149 -24.96 7.89 17.24
C GLN A 149 -25.88 6.72 16.86
N SER A 150 -26.42 6.71 15.64
CA SER A 150 -27.24 5.61 15.11
C SER A 150 -26.48 4.27 15.05
N VAL A 151 -25.16 4.35 14.79
CA VAL A 151 -24.22 3.25 14.92
C VAL A 151 -23.20 3.66 15.98
N PRO A 152 -23.00 2.87 17.05
CA PRO A 152 -21.98 3.14 18.05
C PRO A 152 -20.60 3.32 17.40
N LYS A 153 -19.95 4.45 17.69
CA LYS A 153 -18.64 4.82 17.13
C LYS A 153 -17.75 5.36 18.24
N PRO A 154 -16.46 5.02 18.23
CA PRO A 154 -15.50 5.69 19.09
C PRO A 154 -15.04 7.01 18.47
N GLY A 155 -14.52 7.88 19.33
CA GLY A 155 -13.71 9.04 18.96
C GLY A 155 -12.36 8.96 19.68
N LEU A 156 -11.29 9.22 18.94
CA LEU A 156 -9.93 9.24 19.47
C LEU A 156 -9.47 10.68 19.63
N VAL A 157 -8.81 10.99 20.75
CA VAL A 157 -8.30 12.32 21.06
C VAL A 157 -6.83 12.21 21.44
N ARG A 158 -5.96 13.02 20.84
CA ARG A 158 -4.57 13.13 21.28
C ARG A 158 -4.51 14.02 22.53
N VAL A 159 -3.81 13.56 23.55
CA VAL A 159 -3.63 14.24 24.84
C VAL A 159 -2.15 14.41 25.13
N ALA A 160 -1.82 15.26 26.11
CA ALA A 160 -0.43 15.40 26.57
C ALA A 160 0.10 14.07 27.15
N ASP A 161 1.40 13.84 27.00
CA ASP A 161 2.06 12.62 27.45
C ASP A 161 1.77 12.32 28.93
N GLY A 162 1.53 11.03 29.23
CA GLY A 162 1.17 10.57 30.57
C GLY A 162 -0.33 10.64 30.90
N ASN A 163 -1.15 11.28 30.06
CA ASN A 163 -2.61 11.37 30.27
C ASN A 163 -3.44 10.46 29.34
N GLY A 164 -2.77 9.65 28.52
CA GLY A 164 -3.40 8.76 27.55
C GLY A 164 -3.16 7.27 27.85
N ALA A 165 -3.59 6.44 26.91
CA ALA A 165 -3.37 5.01 26.86
C ALA A 165 -2.97 4.60 25.44
N ALA A 166 -2.30 3.44 25.33
CA ALA A 166 -2.06 2.81 24.03
C ALA A 166 -3.36 2.14 23.57
N ILE A 167 -3.86 2.50 22.39
CA ILE A 167 -5.14 2.05 21.86
C ILE A 167 -4.93 1.11 20.68
N ASP A 168 -5.59 -0.05 20.70
CA ASP A 168 -5.60 -1.02 19.60
C ASP A 168 -6.25 -0.44 18.34
N VAL A 169 -5.54 -0.53 17.22
CA VAL A 169 -5.96 -0.01 15.92
C VAL A 169 -5.61 -0.98 14.79
N GLU A 170 -6.22 -0.77 13.63
CA GLU A 170 -5.79 -1.38 12.37
C GLU A 170 -5.32 -0.29 11.42
N VAL A 171 -4.24 -0.54 10.70
CA VAL A 171 -3.76 0.31 9.61
C VAL A 171 -4.23 -0.28 8.30
N TRP A 172 -4.98 0.51 7.54
CA TRP A 172 -5.51 0.18 6.22
C TRP A 172 -4.84 1.04 5.17
N ARG A 173 -4.85 0.59 3.92
CA ARG A 173 -4.26 1.30 2.77
C ARG A 173 -5.33 1.58 1.75
N LEU A 174 -5.40 2.82 1.28
CA LEU A 174 -6.33 3.32 0.27
C LEU A 174 -5.55 4.05 -0.82
N SER A 175 -6.02 4.01 -2.08
CA SER A 175 -5.50 4.94 -3.09
C SER A 175 -5.88 6.38 -2.73
N ALA A 176 -5.18 7.36 -3.30
CA ALA A 176 -5.49 8.77 -3.07
C ALA A 176 -6.95 9.15 -3.42
N ASP A 177 -7.50 8.63 -4.53
CA ASP A 177 -8.90 8.82 -4.92
C ASP A 177 -9.87 8.19 -3.93
N ALA A 178 -9.62 6.93 -3.52
CA ALA A 178 -10.42 6.24 -2.53
C ALA A 178 -10.40 6.98 -1.18
N PHE A 179 -9.23 7.45 -0.75
CA PHE A 179 -9.06 8.25 0.46
C PHE A 179 -9.87 9.55 0.38
N GLY A 180 -9.77 10.31 -0.72
CA GLY A 180 -10.55 11.55 -0.90
C GLY A 180 -12.06 11.33 -0.79
N ARG A 181 -12.58 10.29 -1.44
CA ARG A 181 -14.01 9.90 -1.35
C ARG A 181 -14.40 9.47 0.06
N PHE A 182 -13.54 8.70 0.72
CA PHE A 182 -13.79 8.24 2.09
C PHE A 182 -13.86 9.41 3.06
N VAL A 183 -12.89 10.33 3.00
CA VAL A 183 -12.83 11.50 3.89
C VAL A 183 -13.99 12.46 3.67
N ALA A 184 -14.41 12.68 2.42
CA ALA A 184 -15.56 13.51 2.09
C ALA A 184 -16.89 13.01 2.71
N ALA A 185 -16.98 11.71 3.03
CA ALA A 185 -18.17 11.11 3.62
C ALA A 185 -18.17 11.11 5.16
N ILE A 186 -17.12 11.63 5.81
CA ILE A 186 -17.01 11.62 7.28
C ILE A 186 -17.91 12.71 7.87
N PRO A 187 -18.92 12.34 8.69
CA PRO A 187 -19.78 13.33 9.32
C PRO A 187 -19.09 13.94 10.57
N PRO A 188 -19.45 15.17 10.93
CA PRO A 188 -19.14 15.71 12.25
C PRO A 188 -19.63 14.76 13.36
N PRO A 189 -18.93 14.67 14.52
CA PRO A 189 -17.78 15.48 14.94
C PRO A 189 -16.41 14.86 14.60
N LEU A 190 -16.36 13.96 13.62
CA LEU A 190 -15.14 13.23 13.28
C LEU A 190 -14.33 14.00 12.23
N GLY A 191 -13.01 13.95 12.36
CA GLY A 191 -12.06 14.49 11.40
C GLY A 191 -10.89 13.54 11.17
N ILE A 192 -10.08 13.83 10.14
CA ILE A 192 -8.86 13.07 9.86
C ILE A 192 -7.65 13.90 10.25
N GLY A 193 -6.87 13.36 11.20
CA GLY A 193 -5.58 13.91 11.62
C GLY A 193 -4.44 12.93 11.36
N THR A 194 -3.31 13.18 12.00
CA THR A 194 -2.17 12.24 12.04
C THR A 194 -2.17 11.51 13.38
N ILE A 195 -2.02 10.19 13.34
CA ILE A 195 -1.96 9.29 14.50
C ILE A 195 -0.54 8.73 14.61
N GLU A 196 0.02 8.78 15.81
CA GLU A 196 1.33 8.21 16.15
C GLU A 196 1.16 6.79 16.69
N LEU A 197 1.93 5.85 16.14
CA LEU A 197 1.89 4.43 16.47
C LEU A 197 3.09 4.04 17.36
N ASP A 198 2.94 2.93 18.10
CA ASP A 198 3.96 2.43 19.02
C ASP A 198 5.22 1.88 18.32
N ASP A 199 5.13 1.58 17.03
CA ASP A 199 6.24 1.23 16.15
C ASP A 199 7.08 2.44 15.69
N GLY A 200 6.75 3.65 16.16
CA GLY A 200 7.41 4.90 15.80
C GLY A 200 6.95 5.49 14.46
N THR A 201 6.04 4.84 13.75
CA THR A 201 5.45 5.36 12.51
C THR A 201 4.27 6.29 12.81
N SER A 202 3.83 7.04 11.79
CA SER A 202 2.61 7.83 11.86
C SER A 202 1.81 7.73 10.57
N ALA A 203 0.49 7.76 10.69
CA ALA A 203 -0.43 7.60 9.56
C ALA A 203 -1.67 8.47 9.74
N LYS A 204 -2.46 8.67 8.68
CA LYS A 204 -3.73 9.41 8.79
C LYS A 204 -4.74 8.61 9.57
N GLY A 205 -5.61 9.23 10.35
CA GLY A 205 -6.58 8.48 11.13
C GLY A 205 -7.69 9.35 11.74
N PHE A 206 -8.73 8.68 12.22
CA PHE A 206 -9.88 9.33 12.83
C PHE A 206 -9.50 9.98 14.16
N LEU A 207 -9.78 11.27 14.26
CA LEU A 207 -9.84 12.03 15.50
C LEU A 207 -11.26 12.55 15.70
N VAL A 208 -11.59 12.91 16.93
CA VAL A 208 -12.87 13.57 17.25
C VAL A 208 -12.64 14.98 17.76
N GLU A 209 -13.48 15.91 17.31
CA GLU A 209 -13.52 17.27 17.85
C GLU A 209 -13.96 17.25 19.33
N THR A 210 -13.39 18.14 20.13
CA THR A 210 -13.71 18.22 21.57
C THR A 210 -15.18 18.47 21.86
N ALA A 211 -15.89 19.17 20.97
CA ALA A 211 -17.34 19.38 21.04
C ALA A 211 -18.13 18.05 20.99
N GLY A 212 -17.63 17.07 20.23
CA GLY A 212 -18.20 15.73 20.10
C GLY A 212 -18.06 14.85 21.34
N LEU A 213 -17.22 15.27 22.30
CA LEU A 213 -17.00 14.55 23.56
C LEU A 213 -18.06 14.87 24.63
N SER A 214 -18.97 15.81 24.36
CA SER A 214 -20.06 16.09 25.28
C SER A 214 -20.90 14.82 25.53
N ARG A 215 -20.96 14.36 26.78
CA ARG A 215 -21.61 13.10 27.21
C ARG A 215 -20.96 11.81 26.65
N ALA A 216 -19.79 11.90 26.03
CA ALA A 216 -19.04 10.71 25.65
C ALA A 216 -18.48 10.03 26.90
N ILE A 217 -18.30 8.71 26.83
CA ILE A 217 -17.76 7.92 27.93
C ILE A 217 -16.30 7.61 27.62
N ASP A 218 -15.39 7.94 28.54
CA ASP A 218 -13.99 7.52 28.42
C ASP A 218 -13.91 5.99 28.56
N ILE A 219 -13.41 5.35 27.50
CA ILE A 219 -13.22 3.91 27.38
C ILE A 219 -11.74 3.56 27.17
N SER A 220 -10.81 4.48 27.46
CA SER A 220 -9.36 4.27 27.31
C SER A 220 -8.88 3.07 28.11
N ALA A 221 -9.47 2.81 29.28
CA ALA A 221 -9.15 1.66 30.14
C ALA A 221 -9.45 0.29 29.49
N TYR A 222 -10.22 0.25 28.40
CA TYR A 222 -10.47 -0.99 27.66
C TYR A 222 -9.36 -1.30 26.65
N GLY A 223 -8.46 -0.36 26.38
CA GLY A 223 -7.35 -0.50 25.43
C GLY A 223 -7.75 -0.57 23.97
N GLY A 224 -9.05 -0.56 23.63
CA GLY A 224 -9.52 -0.67 22.26
C GLY A 224 -11.03 -0.86 22.14
N TRP A 225 -11.56 -0.55 20.96
CA TRP A 225 -13.01 -0.61 20.69
C TRP A 225 -13.59 -2.03 20.77
N ARG A 226 -12.85 -3.04 20.27
CA ARG A 226 -13.29 -4.44 20.34
C ARG A 226 -13.51 -4.90 21.78
N SER A 227 -12.54 -4.61 22.65
CA SER A 227 -12.57 -4.95 24.07
C SER A 227 -13.74 -4.27 24.80
N PHE A 228 -14.03 -3.02 24.46
CA PHE A 228 -15.19 -2.30 24.97
C PHE A 228 -16.51 -2.97 24.54
N ILE A 229 -16.70 -3.23 23.25
CA ILE A 229 -17.93 -3.85 22.73
C ILE A 229 -18.15 -5.25 23.30
N ALA A 230 -17.10 -6.06 23.44
CA ALA A 230 -17.20 -7.38 24.06
C ALA A 230 -17.71 -7.31 25.51
N LYS A 231 -17.18 -6.36 26.31
CA LYS A 231 -17.62 -6.16 27.70
C LYS A 231 -19.00 -5.49 27.81
N ALA A 232 -19.33 -4.55 26.92
CA ALA A 232 -20.63 -3.89 26.88
C ALA A 232 -21.75 -4.84 26.43
N GLY A 233 -21.46 -5.72 25.47
CA GLY A 233 -22.36 -6.80 25.04
C GLY A 233 -22.64 -7.81 26.15
N GLY A 234 -21.67 -8.07 27.03
CA GLY A 234 -21.85 -8.93 28.21
C GLY A 234 -22.74 -8.34 29.31
N LYS A 235 -22.82 -7.01 29.44
CA LYS A 235 -23.65 -6.34 30.46
C LYS A 235 -25.14 -6.25 30.12
N ARG A 236 -25.57 -6.62 28.90
CA ARG A 236 -26.99 -6.56 28.49
C ARG A 236 -27.84 -7.76 29.00
N LEU A 237 -27.29 -8.63 29.85
CA LEU A 237 -27.98 -9.79 30.44
C LEU A 237 -28.26 -9.67 31.96
N GLU A 238 -27.86 -8.60 32.62
CA GLU A 238 -28.29 -8.32 34.00
C GLU A 238 -29.30 -7.16 33.99
N SER A 239 -30.56 -7.52 33.74
CA SER A 239 -31.72 -6.65 33.93
C SER A 239 -31.80 -6.17 35.38
N ALA A 240 -31.90 -4.86 35.57
CA ALA A 240 -32.22 -4.24 36.85
C ALA A 240 -33.55 -4.77 37.42
N PRO A 241 -33.68 -4.94 38.75
CA PRO A 241 -34.97 -5.24 39.35
C PRO A 241 -35.87 -4.01 39.28
N THR A 242 -37.12 -4.26 38.95
CA THR A 242 -38.20 -3.28 38.88
C THR A 242 -38.46 -2.67 40.26
N ARG A 243 -38.33 -1.34 40.37
CA ARG A 243 -39.24 -0.46 41.15
C ARG A 243 -38.95 1.00 40.86
#